data_AF-A0A3M8RR98-F1
#
_entry.id   AF-A0A3M8RR98-F1
#
_cell.length_a   1.000
_cell.length_b   1.000
_cell.length_c   1.000
_cell.angle_alpha   90.00
_cell.angle_beta   90.00
_cell.angle_gamma   90.00
#
_symmetry.space_group_name_H-M   'P 1'
#
loop_
_entity.id
_entity.type
_entity.pdbx_description
1 polymer ?
#
loop_
_entity_poly.entity_id
_entity_poly.type
_entity_poly.pdbx_seq_one_letter_code
_entity_poly.pdbx_strand_id
1 'polypeptide(L)'
;MVNVALDWKRIDWMPNETWKKNILPKLEAVGLKPADLKRSVYVIRLNGDFCIQYPWRQSPTIYIGEGNFGQRINSHRAWVKELEGLVGDFAFQVRIAIPRVKNSPDAYLDCEAALIARFGELFGTAPLWNKQYESRRNGYLYNQKQVDQAICKGSGAKYKWAIAPMRSSTFYANFRRTDRKAAQAGEFRR
;
A
#
# COMPACT_ATOMS: atom_id res chain seq x y z
N MET A 1 -8.89 15.88 19.06
CA MET A 1 -8.18 15.14 17.99
C MET A 1 -6.97 14.46 18.62
N VAL A 2 -6.70 13.20 18.24
CA VAL A 2 -5.57 12.42 18.78
C VAL A 2 -4.51 12.29 17.71
N ASN A 3 -3.25 12.62 18.04
CA ASN A 3 -2.12 12.43 17.15
C ASN A 3 -1.68 10.96 17.19
N VAL A 4 -1.68 10.30 16.03
CA VAL A 4 -1.27 8.90 15.91
C VAL A 4 0.09 8.85 15.21
N ALA A 5 1.11 8.43 15.95
CA ALA A 5 2.45 8.27 15.40
C ALA A 5 2.53 7.01 14.53
N LEU A 6 3.08 7.14 13.32
CA LEU A 6 3.30 6.03 12.39
C LEU A 6 4.80 5.73 12.31
N ASP A 7 5.26 4.78 13.13
CA ASP A 7 6.62 4.23 13.06
C ASP A 7 6.67 3.13 11.98
N TRP A 8 7.13 3.51 10.80
CA TRP A 8 7.22 2.62 9.65
C TRP A 8 8.48 1.75 9.70
N LYS A 9 8.29 0.45 9.86
CA LYS A 9 9.35 -0.55 9.61
C LYS A 9 9.29 -0.99 8.15
N ARG A 10 10.45 -1.36 7.60
CA ARG A 10 10.61 -1.72 6.19
C ARG A 10 11.26 -3.09 6.09
N ILE A 11 10.70 -3.93 5.24
CA ILE A 11 11.32 -5.17 4.80
C ILE A 11 11.26 -5.27 3.28
N ASP A 12 12.22 -5.98 2.70
CA ASP A 12 12.13 -6.44 1.32
C ASP A 12 11.44 -7.81 1.31
N TRP A 13 10.60 -8.04 0.31
CA TRP A 13 9.79 -9.24 0.16
C TRP A 13 9.92 -9.78 -1.25
N MET A 14 10.34 -11.04 -1.37
CA MET A 14 10.34 -11.74 -2.65
C MET A 14 9.11 -12.67 -2.76
N PRO A 15 8.53 -12.84 -3.96
CA PRO A 15 7.33 -13.67 -4.18
C PRO A 15 7.45 -15.11 -3.65
N ASN A 16 8.65 -15.69 -3.72
CA ASN A 16 8.96 -17.05 -3.31
C ASN A 16 9.19 -17.22 -1.78
N GLU A 17 9.35 -16.13 -1.03
CA GLU A 17 9.67 -16.17 0.41
C GLU A 17 8.48 -16.61 1.25
N THR A 18 8.65 -17.57 2.16
CA THR A 18 7.57 -18.08 3.02
C THR A 18 7.47 -17.33 4.35
N TRP A 19 6.27 -17.33 4.95
CA TRP A 19 6.01 -16.60 6.21
C TRP A 19 6.99 -16.99 7.33
N LYS A 20 7.02 -18.27 7.71
CA LYS A 20 7.82 -18.73 8.86
C LYS A 20 9.32 -18.69 8.60
N LYS A 21 9.77 -19.06 7.40
CA LYS A 21 11.20 -19.22 7.09
C LYS A 21 11.89 -17.90 6.75
N ASN A 22 11.17 -16.96 6.12
CA ASN A 22 11.79 -15.79 5.50
C ASN A 22 11.22 -14.48 6.05
N ILE A 23 9.90 -14.30 5.99
CA ILE A 23 9.26 -13.01 6.25
C ILE A 23 9.27 -12.69 7.75
N LEU A 24 8.90 -13.65 8.61
CA LEU A 24 8.83 -13.42 10.05
C LEU A 24 10.20 -13.06 10.66
N PRO A 25 11.30 -13.77 10.36
CA PRO A 25 12.62 -13.37 10.84
C PRO A 25 13.04 -11.95 10.41
N LYS A 26 12.69 -11.52 9.18
CA LYS A 26 12.95 -10.15 8.72
C LYS A 26 12.18 -9.11 9.53
N LEU A 27 10.94 -9.42 9.90
CA LEU A 27 10.10 -8.54 10.73
C LEU A 27 10.65 -8.43 12.15
N GLU A 28 11.04 -9.55 12.74
CA GLU A 28 11.65 -9.58 14.08
C GLU A 28 12.98 -8.80 14.11
N ALA A 29 13.80 -8.92 13.05
CA ALA A 29 15.04 -8.17 12.91
C ALA A 29 14.84 -6.64 12.85
N VAL A 30 13.68 -6.16 12.40
CA VAL A 30 13.30 -4.74 12.43
C VAL A 30 12.47 -4.35 13.67
N GLY A 31 12.40 -5.24 14.66
CA GLY A 31 11.76 -5.00 15.95
C GLY A 31 10.24 -5.24 15.99
N LEU A 32 9.66 -5.85 14.96
CA LEU A 32 8.22 -6.17 14.93
C LEU A 32 7.97 -7.54 15.55
N LYS A 33 7.14 -7.58 16.59
CA LYS A 33 6.74 -8.82 17.25
C LYS A 33 5.52 -9.44 16.57
N PRO A 34 5.44 -10.77 16.43
CA PRO A 34 4.31 -11.44 15.78
C PRO A 34 2.93 -11.05 16.36
N ALA A 35 2.86 -10.81 17.67
CA ALA A 35 1.62 -10.43 18.35
C ALA A 35 1.06 -9.08 17.87
N ASP A 36 1.92 -8.13 17.53
CA ASP A 36 1.51 -6.80 17.10
C ASP A 36 0.96 -6.78 15.68
N LEU A 37 1.40 -7.74 14.85
CA LEU A 37 1.03 -7.85 13.44
C LEU A 37 -0.42 -8.28 13.20
N LYS A 38 -1.16 -8.64 14.26
CA LYS A 38 -2.60 -8.94 14.18
C LYS A 38 -3.45 -7.72 13.80
N ARG A 39 -2.97 -6.52 14.13
CA ARG A 39 -3.65 -5.23 13.90
C ARG A 39 -2.62 -4.22 13.40
N SER A 40 -2.22 -4.41 12.16
CA SER A 40 -1.19 -3.60 11.50
C SER A 40 -1.76 -2.93 10.25
N VAL A 41 -1.06 -1.93 9.77
CA VAL A 41 -1.27 -1.33 8.45
C VAL A 41 0.01 -1.48 7.66
N TYR A 42 -0.11 -1.82 6.39
CA TYR A 42 1.04 -2.04 5.53
C TYR A 42 0.83 -1.47 4.12
N VAL A 43 1.95 -1.12 3.50
CA VAL A 43 2.02 -0.61 2.14
C VAL A 43 2.98 -1.49 1.35
N ILE A 44 2.48 -2.12 0.29
CA ILE A 44 3.29 -2.90 -0.65
C ILE A 44 3.69 -1.98 -1.79
N ARG A 45 4.99 -1.98 -2.07
CA ARG A 45 5.65 -1.06 -2.99
C ARG A 45 6.57 -1.83 -3.93
N LEU A 46 6.74 -1.31 -5.13
CA LEU A 46 7.75 -1.72 -6.08
C LEU A 46 9.15 -1.35 -5.54
N ASN A 47 10.08 -2.31 -5.57
CA ASN A 47 11.46 -2.14 -5.12
C ASN A 47 12.43 -2.44 -6.26
N GLY A 48 12.67 -1.43 -7.11
CA GLY A 48 13.55 -1.56 -8.28
C GLY A 48 13.52 -0.33 -9.18
N ASP A 49 13.81 -0.55 -10.46
CA ASP A 49 13.99 0.53 -11.45
C ASP A 49 12.67 1.09 -12.01
N PHE A 50 11.51 0.54 -11.65
CA PHE A 50 10.21 1.02 -12.15
C PHE A 50 9.23 1.37 -11.03
N CYS A 51 8.32 2.28 -11.35
CA CYS A 51 7.17 2.65 -10.53
C CYS A 51 5.90 2.70 -11.39
N ILE A 52 4.74 2.93 -10.77
CA ILE A 52 3.49 3.09 -11.52
C ILE A 52 3.25 4.57 -11.83
N GLN A 53 2.89 4.86 -13.08
CA GLN A 53 2.34 6.13 -13.50
C GLN A 53 0.84 6.15 -13.16
N TYR A 54 0.48 6.86 -12.10
CA TYR A 54 -0.91 7.15 -11.74
C TYR A 54 -1.41 8.39 -12.50
N PRO A 55 -2.73 8.69 -12.53
CA PRO A 55 -3.28 9.77 -13.34
C PRO A 55 -2.62 11.13 -13.12
N TRP A 56 -2.19 11.45 -11.89
CA TRP A 56 -1.62 12.76 -11.59
C TRP A 56 -0.10 12.74 -11.44
N ARG A 57 0.45 11.68 -10.84
CA ARG A 57 1.89 11.58 -10.49
C ARG A 57 2.33 10.11 -10.44
N GLN A 58 3.61 9.88 -10.20
CA GLN A 58 4.17 8.53 -10.13
C GLN A 58 4.34 8.08 -8.67
N SER A 59 4.01 6.82 -8.39
CA SER A 59 4.26 6.20 -7.09
C SER A 59 4.67 4.73 -7.24
N PRO A 60 5.59 4.23 -6.40
CA PRO A 60 5.90 2.80 -6.34
C PRO A 60 4.87 2.01 -5.54
N THR A 61 3.99 2.66 -4.79
CA THR A 61 2.96 1.97 -4.01
C THR A 61 1.96 1.34 -4.95
N ILE A 62 1.65 0.06 -4.71
CA ILE A 62 0.70 -0.72 -5.52
C ILE A 62 -0.46 -1.25 -4.70
N TYR A 63 -0.29 -1.34 -3.38
CA TYR A 63 -1.34 -1.78 -2.48
C TYR A 63 -1.15 -1.19 -1.08
N ILE A 64 -2.25 -0.82 -0.44
CA ILE A 64 -2.33 -0.43 0.97
C ILE A 64 -3.34 -1.38 1.61
N GLY A 65 -3.01 -1.95 2.76
CA GLY A 65 -3.92 -2.84 3.44
C GLY A 65 -3.70 -2.88 4.94
N GLU A 66 -4.60 -3.61 5.60
CA GLU A 66 -4.68 -3.67 7.04
C GLU A 66 -4.85 -5.11 7.55
N GLY A 67 -4.65 -5.28 8.85
CA GLY A 67 -5.12 -6.42 9.62
C GLY A 67 -3.98 -7.35 10.04
N ASN A 68 -4.26 -8.65 9.98
CA ASN A 68 -3.27 -9.69 10.28
C ASN A 68 -2.28 -9.83 9.12
N PHE A 69 -1.13 -9.17 9.24
CA PHE A 69 -0.14 -9.13 8.16
C PHE A 69 0.32 -10.52 7.70
N GLY A 70 0.50 -11.46 8.63
CA GLY A 70 0.98 -12.80 8.30
C GLY A 70 -0.01 -13.61 7.44
N GLN A 71 -1.30 -13.45 7.68
CA GLN A 71 -2.33 -14.06 6.82
C GLN A 71 -2.41 -13.32 5.47
N ARG A 72 -2.45 -12.00 5.51
CA ARG A 72 -2.62 -11.14 4.33
C ARG A 72 -1.47 -11.29 3.33
N ILE A 73 -0.21 -11.27 3.78
CA ILE A 73 0.95 -11.38 2.89
C ILE A 73 0.97 -12.69 2.11
N ASN A 74 0.46 -13.78 2.71
CA ASN A 74 0.30 -15.05 1.99
C ASN A 74 -0.81 -14.98 0.95
N SER A 75 -1.94 -14.34 1.26
CA SER A 75 -3.00 -14.09 0.27
C SER A 75 -2.52 -13.22 -0.89
N HIS A 76 -1.54 -12.34 -0.66
CA HIS A 76 -1.01 -11.49 -1.71
C HIS A 76 -0.10 -12.20 -2.73
N ARG A 77 0.41 -13.40 -2.43
CA ARG A 77 1.30 -14.15 -3.33
C ARG A 77 0.71 -14.38 -4.72
N ALA A 78 -0.59 -14.65 -4.79
CA ALA A 78 -1.24 -15.03 -6.05
C ALA A 78 -1.08 -13.94 -7.13
N TRP A 79 -1.38 -12.68 -6.78
CA TRP A 79 -1.26 -11.57 -7.72
C TRP A 79 0.17 -11.02 -7.83
N VAL A 80 1.00 -11.23 -6.81
CA VAL A 80 2.43 -10.89 -6.92
C VAL A 80 3.14 -11.77 -7.94
N LYS A 81 2.80 -13.05 -8.03
CA LYS A 81 3.29 -13.95 -9.10
C LYS A 81 2.82 -13.53 -10.49
N GLU A 82 1.62 -12.97 -10.62
CA GLU A 82 1.14 -12.39 -11.88
C GLU A 82 2.05 -11.24 -12.33
N LEU A 83 2.49 -10.39 -11.40
CA LEU A 83 3.44 -9.32 -11.71
C LEU A 83 4.83 -9.86 -12.06
N GLU A 84 5.35 -10.80 -11.27
CA GLU A 84 6.65 -11.47 -11.51
C GLU A 84 6.70 -12.10 -12.92
N GLY A 85 5.61 -12.73 -13.37
CA GLY A 85 5.51 -13.24 -14.74
C GLY A 85 5.59 -12.17 -15.84
N LEU A 86 5.24 -10.92 -15.53
CA LEU A 86 5.26 -9.80 -16.48
C LEU A 86 6.60 -9.06 -16.50
N VAL A 87 7.27 -8.92 -15.36
CA VAL A 87 8.49 -8.10 -15.19
C VAL A 87 9.76 -8.90 -14.92
N GLY A 88 9.66 -10.22 -14.76
CA GLY A 88 10.75 -11.09 -14.34
C GLY A 88 10.98 -11.07 -12.82
N ASP A 89 12.16 -11.52 -12.40
CA ASP A 89 12.57 -11.52 -10.99
C ASP A 89 12.47 -10.12 -10.39
N PHE A 90 11.54 -9.94 -9.45
CA PHE A 90 11.23 -8.64 -8.90
C PHE A 90 11.00 -8.68 -7.40
N ALA A 91 11.70 -7.78 -6.68
CA ALA A 91 11.53 -7.61 -5.26
C ALA A 91 10.49 -6.53 -4.95
N PHE A 92 9.73 -6.77 -3.89
CA PHE A 92 8.82 -5.79 -3.32
C PHE A 92 9.43 -5.21 -2.06
N GLN A 93 8.98 -4.01 -1.72
CA GLN A 93 9.23 -3.41 -0.42
C GLN A 93 7.91 -3.32 0.30
N VAL A 94 7.88 -3.83 1.53
CA VAL A 94 6.73 -3.69 2.42
C VAL A 94 7.09 -2.72 3.53
N ARG A 95 6.22 -1.72 3.75
CA ARG A 95 6.29 -0.82 4.90
C ARG A 95 5.16 -1.14 5.84
N ILE A 96 5.44 -1.30 7.12
CA ILE A 96 4.49 -1.77 8.12
C ILE A 96 4.51 -0.80 9.30
N ALA A 97 3.34 -0.40 9.77
CA ALA A 97 3.14 0.38 10.98
C ALA A 97 2.07 -0.27 11.85
N ILE A 98 2.17 -0.04 13.16
CA ILE A 98 1.21 -0.53 14.15
C ILE A 98 0.59 0.70 14.82
N PRO A 99 -0.46 1.29 14.23
CA PRO A 99 -1.12 2.44 14.83
C PRO A 99 -1.79 2.00 16.14
N ARG A 100 -1.51 2.74 17.22
CA ARG A 100 -2.06 2.48 18.56
C ARG A 100 -2.75 3.74 19.07
N VAL A 101 -4.01 3.59 19.46
CA VAL A 101 -4.81 4.65 20.10
C VAL A 101 -5.48 4.05 21.33
N LYS A 102 -5.45 4.78 22.45
CA LYS A 102 -6.08 4.36 23.70
C LYS A 102 -7.57 4.11 23.47
N ASN A 103 -8.06 2.94 23.89
CA ASN A 103 -9.46 2.52 23.76
C ASN A 103 -10.02 2.48 22.33
N SER A 104 -9.16 2.46 21.30
CA SER A 104 -9.59 2.24 19.92
C SER A 104 -8.86 1.06 19.31
N PRO A 105 -9.44 -0.15 19.39
CA PRO A 105 -8.84 -1.33 18.77
C PRO A 105 -8.81 -1.23 17.25
N ASP A 106 -9.69 -0.41 16.65
CA ASP A 106 -9.92 -0.27 15.21
C ASP A 106 -9.08 0.83 14.55
N ALA A 107 -8.16 1.46 15.27
CA ALA A 107 -7.31 2.54 14.77
C ALA A 107 -6.51 2.18 13.51
N TYR A 108 -6.23 0.89 13.28
CA TYR A 108 -5.56 0.39 12.08
C TYR A 108 -6.46 0.48 10.83
N LEU A 109 -7.75 0.23 10.96
CA LEU A 109 -8.73 0.38 9.87
C LEU A 109 -8.86 1.86 9.47
N ASP A 110 -8.89 2.72 10.48
CA ASP A 110 -8.94 4.17 10.30
C ASP A 110 -7.67 4.74 9.66
N CYS A 111 -6.51 4.18 10.00
CA CYS A 111 -5.22 4.56 9.42
C CYS A 111 -5.11 4.12 7.96
N GLU A 112 -5.58 2.92 7.61
CA GLU A 112 -5.63 2.46 6.22
C GLU A 112 -6.51 3.37 5.36
N ALA A 113 -7.72 3.69 5.83
CA ALA A 113 -8.61 4.62 5.13
C ALA A 113 -7.94 5.99 4.89
N ALA A 114 -7.25 6.54 5.90
CA ALA A 114 -6.51 7.79 5.77
C ALA A 114 -5.36 7.70 4.73
N LEU A 115 -4.63 6.58 4.69
CA LEU A 115 -3.57 6.35 3.71
C LEU A 115 -4.11 6.26 2.28
N ILE A 116 -5.20 5.52 2.07
CA ILE A 116 -5.86 5.40 0.75
C ILE A 116 -6.44 6.75 0.31
N ALA A 117 -7.05 7.50 1.24
CA ALA A 117 -7.58 8.83 0.96
C ALA A 117 -6.47 9.80 0.52
N ARG A 118 -5.37 9.87 1.29
CA ARG A 118 -4.19 10.68 0.97
C ARG A 118 -3.54 10.24 -0.34
N PHE A 119 -3.48 8.94 -0.60
CA PHE A 119 -2.98 8.42 -1.88
C PHE A 119 -3.82 8.95 -3.05
N GLY A 120 -5.14 8.87 -2.97
CA GLY A 120 -6.03 9.40 -4.00
C GLY A 120 -5.91 10.92 -4.20
N GLU A 121 -5.66 11.68 -3.12
CA GLU A 121 -5.41 13.14 -3.20
C GLU A 121 -4.10 13.48 -3.92
N LEU A 122 -3.08 12.64 -3.82
CA LEU A 122 -1.77 12.89 -4.43
C LEU A 122 -1.66 12.34 -5.86
N PHE A 123 -2.30 11.21 -6.11
CA PHE A 123 -2.08 10.40 -7.32
C PHE A 123 -3.31 10.29 -8.22
N GLY A 124 -4.49 10.68 -7.73
CA GLY A 124 -5.74 10.80 -8.50
C GLY A 124 -6.59 9.54 -8.56
N THR A 125 -6.09 8.43 -8.05
CA THR A 125 -6.79 7.14 -8.01
C THR A 125 -6.32 6.32 -6.80
N ALA A 126 -6.97 5.22 -6.47
CA ALA A 126 -6.49 4.32 -5.42
C ALA A 126 -5.23 3.57 -5.90
N PRO A 127 -4.41 2.97 -5.00
CA PRO A 127 -3.30 2.13 -5.45
C PRO A 127 -3.79 1.00 -6.37
N LEU A 128 -2.94 0.55 -7.29
CA LEU A 128 -3.29 -0.32 -8.41
C LEU A 128 -4.12 -1.57 -8.03
N TRP A 129 -3.88 -2.17 -6.86
CA TRP A 129 -4.62 -3.34 -6.35
C TRP A 129 -5.70 -3.02 -5.30
N ASN A 130 -5.85 -1.76 -4.88
CA ASN A 130 -6.95 -1.36 -4.02
C ASN A 130 -8.21 -1.22 -4.87
N LYS A 131 -9.21 -2.05 -4.57
CA LYS A 131 -10.45 -2.11 -5.35
C LYS A 131 -11.39 -0.93 -5.10
N GLN A 132 -11.27 -0.24 -3.98
CA GLN A 132 -12.18 0.84 -3.60
C GLN A 132 -11.48 1.81 -2.66
N TYR A 133 -12.03 3.02 -2.54
CA TYR A 133 -11.74 3.87 -1.40
C TYR A 133 -12.50 3.37 -0.18
N GLU A 134 -11.86 3.41 0.98
CA GLU A 134 -12.54 3.20 2.25
C GLU A 134 -13.28 4.48 2.64
N SER A 135 -14.52 4.32 3.15
CA SER A 135 -15.42 5.44 3.48
C SER A 135 -15.36 5.87 4.94
N ARG A 136 -14.45 5.28 5.74
CA ARG A 136 -14.33 5.52 7.17
C ARG A 136 -13.93 6.97 7.45
N ARG A 137 -14.63 7.60 8.39
CA ARG A 137 -14.27 8.91 8.95
C ARG A 137 -13.88 8.72 10.39
N ASN A 138 -12.76 9.30 10.79
CA ASN A 138 -12.28 9.30 12.17
C ASN A 138 -11.72 10.67 12.56
N GLY A 139 -11.62 10.91 13.86
CA GLY A 139 -11.09 12.16 14.44
C GLY A 139 -9.58 12.12 14.72
N TYR A 140 -8.83 11.27 14.01
CA TYR A 140 -7.38 11.14 14.18
C TYR A 140 -6.62 12.10 13.29
N LEU A 141 -5.50 12.59 13.80
CA LEU A 141 -4.53 13.34 13.02
C LEU A 141 -3.30 12.47 12.84
N TYR A 142 -2.98 12.22 11.57
CA TYR A 142 -1.75 11.58 11.17
C TYR A 142 -0.74 12.64 10.73
N ASN A 143 0.53 12.44 11.08
CA ASN A 143 1.58 13.28 10.55
C ASN A 143 1.70 13.05 9.04
N GLN A 144 1.40 14.07 8.25
CA GLN A 144 1.40 13.97 6.78
C GLN A 144 2.77 13.57 6.22
N LYS A 145 3.88 13.96 6.86
CA LYS A 145 5.22 13.52 6.46
C LYS A 145 5.40 12.01 6.63
N GLN A 146 4.85 11.42 7.70
CA GLN A 146 4.92 9.97 7.92
C GLN A 146 4.01 9.20 6.95
N VAL A 147 2.82 9.75 6.65
CA VAL A 147 1.89 9.20 5.65
C VAL A 147 2.54 9.23 4.26
N ASP A 148 2.99 10.41 3.83
CA ASP A 148 3.65 10.63 2.55
C ASP A 148 4.93 9.81 2.45
N GLN A 149 5.71 9.69 3.55
CA GLN A 149 6.88 8.84 3.60
C GLN A 149 6.54 7.42 3.19
N ALA A 150 5.39 6.86 3.58
CA ALA A 150 4.99 5.49 3.27
C ALA A 150 4.52 5.30 1.82
N ILE A 151 3.83 6.28 1.25
CA ILE A 151 3.18 6.13 -0.06
C ILE A 151 3.91 6.79 -1.23
N CYS A 152 4.77 7.78 -0.99
CA CYS A 152 5.51 8.48 -2.03
C CYS A 152 6.82 7.78 -2.37
N LYS A 153 7.48 8.24 -3.44
CA LYS A 153 8.89 7.92 -3.72
C LYS A 153 9.75 8.36 -2.52
N GLY A 154 10.68 7.52 -2.08
CA GLY A 154 11.61 7.90 -1.03
C GLY A 154 12.58 8.97 -1.52
N SER A 155 13.12 9.79 -0.61
CA SER A 155 14.23 10.68 -0.96
C SER A 155 15.40 9.86 -1.53
N GLY A 156 15.96 10.29 -2.65
CA GLY A 156 17.03 9.58 -3.35
C GLY A 156 16.59 8.36 -4.19
N ALA A 157 15.31 7.97 -4.17
CA ALA A 157 14.82 6.86 -4.99
C ALA A 157 14.73 7.27 -6.47
N LYS A 158 15.64 6.74 -7.29
CA LYS A 158 15.70 6.98 -8.74
C LYS A 158 15.02 5.84 -9.51
N TYR A 159 13.69 5.79 -9.46
CA TYR A 159 12.94 4.97 -10.41
C TYR A 159 13.25 5.48 -11.83
N LYS A 160 13.79 4.62 -12.68
CA LYS A 160 14.19 4.94 -14.06
C LYS A 160 12.99 4.93 -15.01
N TRP A 161 11.99 4.11 -14.71
CA TRP A 161 10.81 3.93 -15.54
C TRP A 161 9.51 4.12 -14.75
N ALA A 162 8.47 4.56 -15.44
CA ALA A 162 7.11 4.55 -14.92
C ALA A 162 6.21 3.82 -15.92
N ILE A 163 5.44 2.84 -15.45
CA ILE A 163 4.53 2.03 -16.27
C ILE A 163 3.09 2.29 -15.89
N ALA A 164 2.18 2.17 -16.85
CA ALA A 164 0.74 2.25 -16.63
C ALA A 164 0.05 1.03 -17.25
N PRO A 165 -1.03 0.51 -16.65
CA PRO A 165 -1.79 -0.59 -17.25
C PRO A 165 -2.39 -0.16 -18.59
N MET A 166 -2.24 -0.99 -19.61
CA MET A 166 -2.95 -0.85 -20.89
C MET A 166 -4.42 -1.24 -20.73
N ARG A 167 -5.30 -0.79 -21.63
CA ARG A 167 -6.74 -1.15 -21.63
C ARG A 167 -7.01 -2.65 -21.58
N SER A 168 -6.15 -3.46 -22.17
CA SER A 168 -6.23 -4.93 -22.20
C SER A 168 -5.80 -5.59 -20.88
N SER A 169 -5.18 -4.85 -19.96
CA SER A 169 -4.76 -5.37 -18.66
C SER A 169 -5.94 -5.45 -17.70
N THR A 170 -6.01 -6.54 -16.93
CA THR A 170 -6.94 -6.73 -15.81
C THR A 170 -6.88 -5.59 -14.78
N PHE A 171 -5.73 -4.92 -14.66
CA PHE A 171 -5.54 -3.80 -13.74
C PHE A 171 -6.17 -2.49 -14.22
N TYR A 172 -6.44 -2.33 -15.52
CA TYR A 172 -6.96 -1.08 -16.08
C TYR A 172 -8.35 -0.74 -15.54
N ALA A 173 -9.21 -1.74 -15.38
CA ALA A 173 -10.55 -1.54 -14.85
C ALA A 173 -10.52 -0.95 -13.42
N ASN A 174 -9.63 -1.46 -12.55
CA ASN A 174 -9.46 -0.93 -11.20
C ASN A 174 -8.89 0.49 -11.20
N PHE A 175 -7.87 0.71 -12.05
CA PHE A 175 -7.22 2.01 -12.21
C PHE A 175 -8.20 3.11 -12.62
N ARG A 176 -9.15 2.78 -13.52
CA ARG A 176 -10.22 3.70 -13.94
C ARG A 176 -11.31 3.84 -12.88
N ARG A 177 -11.83 2.75 -12.31
CA ARG A 177 -12.95 2.78 -11.36
C ARG A 177 -12.74 3.72 -10.17
N THR A 178 -11.49 3.86 -9.73
CA THR A 178 -11.12 4.72 -8.59
C THR A 178 -10.53 6.07 -9.01
N ASP A 179 -10.54 6.39 -10.31
CA ASP A 179 -10.10 7.69 -10.84
C ASP A 179 -11.07 8.80 -10.40
N ARG A 180 -10.55 9.74 -9.61
CA ARG A 180 -11.31 10.84 -9.04
C ARG A 180 -11.80 11.84 -10.10
N LYS A 181 -11.10 11.99 -11.23
CA LYS A 181 -11.57 12.86 -12.32
C LYS A 181 -12.76 12.25 -13.05
N ALA A 182 -12.72 10.95 -13.33
CA ALA A 182 -13.84 10.24 -13.96
C ALA A 182 -15.07 10.17 -13.03
N ALA A 183 -14.86 10.09 -11.71
CA ALA A 183 -15.94 10.21 -10.72
C ALA A 183 -16.57 11.62 -10.70
N GLN A 184 -15.77 12.68 -10.85
CA GLN A 184 -16.26 14.06 -10.95
C GLN A 184 -16.95 14.36 -12.29
N ALA A 185 -16.54 13.68 -13.37
CA ALA A 185 -17.13 13.81 -14.71
C ALA A 185 -18.39 12.96 -14.95
N GLY A 186 -18.83 12.16 -13.96
CA GLY A 186 -20.06 11.34 -14.06
C GLY A 186 -19.94 10.11 -14.97
N GLU A 187 -18.72 9.69 -15.35
CA GLU A 187 -18.49 8.62 -16.33
C GLU A 187 -18.78 7.19 -15.81
N PHE A 188 -19.16 7.01 -14.54
CA PHE A 188 -19.43 5.70 -13.93
C PHE A 188 -20.91 5.38 -13.71
N ARG A 189 -21.82 6.00 -14.48
CA ARG A 189 -23.20 5.49 -14.61
C ARG A 189 -23.34 4.71 -15.91
N ARG A 190 -23.29 3.38 -15.80
CA ARG A 190 -24.12 2.41 -16.53
C ARG A 190 -24.03 1.07 -15.82
#